data_AF-A0A7V2UV91-F1
#
_entry.id   AF-A0A7V2UV91-F1
#
_cell.length_a   1.000
_cell.length_b   1.000
_cell.length_c   1.000
_cell.angle_alpha   90.00
_cell.angle_beta   90.00
_cell.angle_gamma   90.00
#
_symmetry.space_group_name_H-M   'P 1'
#
loop_
_entity.id
_entity.type
_entity.pdbx_description
1 polymer ?
#
loop_
_entity_poly.entity_id
_entity_poly.type
_entity_poly.pdbx_seq_one_letter_code
_entity_poly.pdbx_strand_id
1 'polypeptide(L)'
;MEDSSNGSGKEPGRPDAHSIDTRSIRTDTGNASIILRVAPQNVAGNTRGNGGRPYGARAATGFPSTARLFPLEQSLVFGPRPAPLAMKIPVLRTRRILERLERLRLAPYATPSAGAPREHREPSPDIRTEFERDWNRILHSRAFRRLEFKTQVLPFGVGSDFVRNRLTHTLEAMQIGIGIARALGLNEDLVMAIVMAHDLGHTPFGHKGEEELARCSGDFNHNAHSLRIVRELERRYPGFPGLNLTLPTLEGIEKHNTDYDTPGSAEFFAGESPTLEAQVAGMADTIAYRAHDIEDAIESGIVPARRFERVPFWRETLKEVPRMERSGVWFAQVSRAAISRMITDVVRASAAAITRHRIRTLRDVRRCRAPLVAFSPRMERLQRELADFLMNEFYLSPQVVRACKRGTDIIRDLFSVYTETPRMLPRKVQAEIRAAGRDRAKRIVADYIAGMTDRFAMAEHANLCEGGRDMGFDPTVWKSLEG
;
A
#
# COMPACT_ATOMS: atom_id res chain seq x y z
N MET A 1 61.99 -37.43 8.09
CA MET A 1 61.93 -37.18 6.63
C MET A 1 61.08 -35.93 6.48
N GLU A 2 61.68 -34.73 6.49
CA GLU A 2 62.34 -34.12 5.31
C GLU A 2 61.38 -34.13 4.10
N ASP A 3 61.08 -33.03 3.40
CA ASP A 3 61.56 -31.66 3.49
C ASP A 3 60.69 -30.79 2.53
N SER A 4 60.69 -29.46 2.76
CA SER A 4 60.76 -28.32 1.80
C SER A 4 59.99 -28.35 0.44
N SER A 5 59.47 -27.28 -0.19
CA SER A 5 59.72 -25.82 -0.17
C SER A 5 58.74 -25.04 -1.09
N ASN A 6 58.57 -23.73 -0.78
CA ASN A 6 58.38 -22.52 -1.64
C ASN A 6 57.26 -22.45 -2.71
N GLY A 7 56.60 -21.32 -2.99
CA GLY A 7 56.72 -19.91 -2.58
C GLY A 7 56.20 -18.96 -3.70
N SER A 8 55.88 -17.70 -3.34
CA SER A 8 55.46 -16.51 -4.15
C SER A 8 53.94 -16.27 -4.32
N GLY A 9 53.36 -15.07 -4.14
CA GLY A 9 53.84 -13.77 -3.66
C GLY A 9 52.75 -12.67 -3.69
N LYS A 10 52.96 -11.64 -2.84
CA LYS A 10 52.51 -10.21 -2.90
C LYS A 10 51.04 -9.81 -2.69
N GLU A 11 50.76 -9.18 -1.53
CA GLU A 11 49.73 -8.15 -1.32
C GLU A 11 50.40 -6.78 -1.07
N PRO A 12 49.83 -5.64 -1.52
CA PRO A 12 50.27 -4.31 -1.10
C PRO A 12 49.25 -3.58 -0.19
N GLY A 13 49.73 -3.15 0.97
CA GLY A 13 49.68 -1.74 1.42
C GLY A 13 48.37 -1.19 2.01
N ARG A 14 48.32 -1.10 3.35
CA ARG A 14 47.58 -0.07 4.10
C ARG A 14 48.57 0.98 4.65
N PRO A 15 48.23 2.27 4.65
CA PRO A 15 48.79 3.23 5.59
C PRO A 15 47.76 3.75 6.59
N ASP A 16 48.09 3.50 7.85
CA ASP A 16 47.97 4.23 9.13
C ASP A 16 46.88 5.25 9.50
N ALA A 17 46.63 5.16 10.82
CA ALA A 17 45.75 5.88 11.71
C ALA A 17 45.96 7.39 11.82
N HIS A 18 44.85 8.10 12.07
CA HIS A 18 44.84 9.27 12.96
C HIS A 18 43.87 9.03 14.12
N SER A 19 44.41 9.18 15.32
CA SER A 19 43.83 9.01 16.65
C SER A 19 42.66 9.96 16.91
N ILE A 20 41.55 9.45 17.45
CA ILE A 20 40.50 10.27 18.08
C ILE A 20 40.76 10.28 19.58
N ASP A 21 41.14 11.45 20.10
CA ASP A 21 41.31 11.72 21.51
C ASP A 21 39.94 11.79 22.20
N THR A 22 39.78 11.00 23.26
CA THR A 22 38.54 10.85 24.05
C THR A 22 38.71 11.53 25.40
N ARG A 23 38.69 12.86 25.42
CA ARG A 23 38.55 13.63 26.68
C ARG A 23 37.71 14.89 26.50
N SER A 24 36.53 14.85 27.11
CA SER A 24 35.77 15.94 27.77
C SER A 24 34.30 15.99 27.33
N ILE A 25 33.47 15.32 28.13
CA ILE A 25 32.08 15.70 28.31
C ILE A 25 32.10 17.05 29.06
N ARG A 26 31.68 18.11 28.39
CA ARG A 26 31.08 19.28 29.04
C ARG A 26 29.74 19.54 28.38
N THR A 27 28.69 19.37 29.19
CA THR A 27 27.34 19.87 28.94
C THR A 27 27.40 21.39 28.92
N ASP A 28 27.13 22.02 27.78
CA ASP A 28 26.72 23.41 27.74
C ASP A 28 25.55 23.59 26.77
N THR A 29 24.44 24.02 27.34
CA THR A 29 23.23 24.47 26.68
C THR A 29 23.54 25.70 25.82
N GLY A 30 23.66 25.53 24.50
CA GLY A 30 23.89 26.64 23.57
C GLY A 30 23.35 26.34 22.18
N ASN A 31 22.35 27.11 21.75
CA ASN A 31 21.77 27.08 20.40
C ASN A 31 22.85 27.07 19.31
N ALA A 32 23.01 25.94 18.62
CA ALA A 32 23.80 25.88 17.39
C ALA A 32 22.88 26.18 16.18
N SER A 33 22.95 27.41 15.67
CA SER A 33 22.37 27.80 14.37
C SER A 33 23.46 27.79 13.31
N ILE A 34 23.30 26.97 12.26
CA ILE A 34 24.21 26.94 11.10
C ILE A 34 23.81 28.06 10.13
N ILE A 35 24.70 29.03 9.93
CA ILE A 35 24.57 30.06 8.89
C ILE A 35 25.30 29.54 7.64
N LEU A 36 24.54 29.11 6.62
CA LEU A 36 25.11 28.83 5.30
C LEU A 36 25.27 30.15 4.53
N ARG A 37 26.50 30.65 4.41
CA ARG A 37 26.84 31.69 3.43
C ARG A 37 27.10 31.03 2.08
N VAL A 38 26.17 31.21 1.14
CA VAL A 38 26.42 30.92 -0.27
C VAL A 38 27.06 32.15 -0.89
N ALA A 39 28.34 32.05 -1.26
CA ALA A 39 29.01 33.08 -2.07
C ALA A 39 28.51 32.99 -3.53
N PRO A 40 28.19 34.11 -4.19
CA PRO A 40 27.85 34.08 -5.60
C PRO A 40 29.11 33.74 -6.42
N GLN A 41 29.06 32.66 -7.20
CA GLN A 41 30.09 32.39 -8.19
C GLN A 41 29.96 33.42 -9.33
N ASN A 42 31.00 34.23 -9.50
CA ASN A 42 31.19 35.08 -10.66
C ASN A 42 31.32 34.19 -11.91
N VAL A 43 30.35 34.30 -12.83
CA VAL A 43 30.53 33.84 -14.21
C VAL A 43 31.29 34.94 -14.96
N ALA A 44 32.61 34.93 -14.82
CA ALA A 44 33.50 35.70 -15.68
C ALA A 44 33.74 34.89 -16.97
N GLY A 45 33.42 35.50 -18.10
CA GLY A 45 33.63 34.92 -19.42
C GLY A 45 35.10 34.60 -19.69
N ASN A 46 35.34 33.54 -20.46
CA ASN A 46 36.61 33.32 -21.10
C ASN A 46 36.38 32.86 -22.54
N THR A 47 36.54 33.80 -23.46
CA THR A 47 36.72 33.58 -24.90
C THR A 47 38.15 33.13 -25.18
N ARG A 48 38.32 31.96 -25.79
CA ARG A 48 39.44 31.45 -26.63
C ARG A 48 39.03 30.02 -27.02
N GLY A 49 38.90 29.55 -28.25
CA GLY A 49 39.52 29.91 -29.53
C GLY A 49 40.15 28.64 -30.11
N ASN A 50 39.46 27.99 -31.09
CA ASN A 50 39.87 26.95 -32.06
C ASN A 50 38.76 25.89 -32.19
N GLY A 51 38.28 25.46 -33.36
CA GLY A 51 38.58 25.75 -34.76
C GLY A 51 37.76 24.74 -35.60
N GLY A 52 37.04 25.20 -36.62
CA GLY A 52 36.24 24.35 -37.50
C GLY A 52 35.29 25.18 -38.38
N ARG A 53 35.55 25.19 -39.69
CA ARG A 53 35.03 26.12 -40.72
C ARG A 53 33.53 25.98 -41.06
N PRO A 54 32.92 27.00 -41.71
CA PRO A 54 31.47 27.14 -41.86
C PRO A 54 30.95 26.59 -43.20
N TYR A 55 29.66 26.20 -43.26
CA TYR A 55 28.94 26.07 -44.52
C TYR A 55 27.45 26.45 -44.38
N GLY A 56 27.05 27.46 -45.16
CA GLY A 56 25.85 27.40 -45.98
C GLY A 56 24.51 27.74 -45.34
N ALA A 57 24.12 29.02 -45.41
CA ALA A 57 22.73 29.44 -45.35
C ALA A 57 21.91 28.83 -46.50
N ARG A 58 20.71 28.31 -46.20
CA ARG A 58 19.58 28.23 -47.14
C ARG A 58 18.28 28.50 -46.41
N ALA A 59 17.57 29.50 -46.90
CA ALA A 59 16.20 29.85 -46.54
C ALA A 59 15.18 29.04 -47.37
N ALA A 60 14.04 28.70 -46.77
CA ALA A 60 12.77 28.38 -47.42
C ALA A 60 11.66 28.50 -46.34
N THR A 61 10.96 29.64 -46.21
CA THR A 61 9.66 30.01 -46.84
C THR A 61 8.51 29.00 -46.66
N GLY A 62 7.46 29.40 -45.92
CA GLY A 62 6.06 29.11 -46.29
C GLY A 62 5.08 28.58 -45.21
N PHE A 63 4.06 29.41 -44.90
CA PHE A 63 2.70 29.12 -44.37
C PHE A 63 2.45 29.02 -42.84
N PRO A 64 1.25 29.38 -42.34
CA PRO A 64 0.70 30.75 -42.31
C PRO A 64 0.25 31.17 -40.90
N SER A 65 0.30 32.49 -40.67
CA SER A 65 -0.25 33.18 -39.52
C SER A 65 -1.78 33.06 -39.47
N THR A 66 -2.34 32.48 -38.40
CA THR A 66 -3.52 32.99 -37.68
C THR A 66 -3.89 32.03 -36.54
N ALA A 67 -3.29 32.22 -35.36
CA ALA A 67 -3.89 31.82 -34.10
C ALA A 67 -3.82 33.03 -33.17
N ARG A 68 -4.99 33.59 -32.84
CA ARG A 68 -5.12 34.69 -31.89
C ARG A 68 -4.60 34.20 -30.53
N LEU A 69 -3.39 34.60 -30.19
CA LEU A 69 -2.85 34.49 -28.84
C LEU A 69 -3.59 35.52 -27.97
N PHE A 70 -4.31 35.04 -26.97
CA PHE A 70 -4.76 35.88 -25.86
C PHE A 70 -3.51 36.46 -25.17
N PRO A 71 -3.44 37.77 -24.89
CA PRO A 71 -2.26 38.35 -24.25
C PRO A 71 -2.29 38.00 -22.77
N LEU A 72 -1.47 37.02 -22.37
CA LEU A 72 -1.03 36.85 -20.99
C LEU A 72 0.35 37.50 -20.83
N GLU A 73 0.42 38.82 -21.08
CA GLU A 73 1.48 39.63 -20.46
C GLU A 73 1.01 40.02 -19.06
N GLN A 74 1.05 39.05 -18.15
CA GLN A 74 1.38 39.36 -16.78
C GLN A 74 2.80 38.88 -16.56
N SER A 75 3.72 39.80 -16.81
CA SER A 75 5.10 39.74 -16.35
C SER A 75 5.05 39.58 -14.82
N LEU A 76 5.02 38.34 -14.34
CA LEU A 76 5.34 38.01 -12.96
C LEU A 76 6.83 38.30 -12.80
N VAL A 77 7.12 39.58 -12.54
CA VAL A 77 8.40 40.01 -11.98
C VAL A 77 8.54 39.23 -10.69
N PHE A 78 9.32 38.15 -10.71
CA PHE A 78 9.79 37.53 -9.49
C PHE A 78 10.63 38.59 -8.77
N GLY A 79 10.00 39.33 -7.87
CA GLY A 79 10.72 40.14 -6.90
C GLY A 79 11.76 39.27 -6.18
N PRO A 80 12.79 39.87 -5.57
CA PRO A 80 13.75 39.12 -4.76
C PRO A 80 12.95 38.22 -3.82
N ARG A 81 13.33 36.93 -3.75
CA ARG A 81 12.76 35.97 -2.78
C ARG A 81 12.63 36.74 -1.47
N PRO A 82 11.43 36.89 -0.88
CA PRO A 82 11.31 37.58 0.39
C PRO A 82 12.36 36.95 1.30
N ALA A 83 13.22 37.79 1.91
CA ALA A 83 14.22 37.30 2.84
C ALA A 83 13.50 36.28 3.72
N PRO A 84 13.97 35.01 3.77
CA PRO A 84 13.24 33.97 4.47
C PRO A 84 12.87 34.58 5.80
N LEU A 85 11.56 34.68 6.09
CA LEU A 85 11.08 35.06 7.41
C LEU A 85 12.03 34.36 8.35
N ALA A 86 12.74 35.09 9.20
CA ALA A 86 13.72 34.54 10.12
C ALA A 86 13.02 33.70 11.21
N MET A 87 12.06 32.87 10.81
CA MET A 87 11.69 31.66 11.49
C MET A 87 12.98 30.88 11.66
N LYS A 88 13.45 30.84 12.90
CA LYS A 88 14.34 29.79 13.39
C LYS A 88 13.64 28.47 13.09
N ILE A 89 13.88 27.87 11.92
CA ILE A 89 13.41 26.53 11.62
C ILE A 89 14.25 25.63 12.52
N PRO A 90 13.66 24.96 13.52
CA PRO A 90 14.42 24.08 14.38
C PRO A 90 15.03 22.97 13.52
N VAL A 91 16.32 22.69 13.72
CA VAL A 91 17.05 21.63 13.00
C VAL A 91 16.39 20.27 13.22
N LEU A 92 15.84 20.05 14.42
CA LEU A 92 15.05 18.88 14.76
C LEU A 92 13.55 19.21 14.75
N ARG A 93 12.78 18.49 13.94
CA ARG A 93 11.31 18.53 13.98
C ARG A 93 10.81 17.48 14.98
N THR A 94 10.49 17.93 16.19
CA THR A 94 9.85 17.08 17.20
C THR A 94 8.41 16.74 16.83
N ARG A 95 7.84 15.70 17.43
CA ARG A 95 6.43 15.33 17.28
C ARG A 95 5.49 16.53 17.41
N ARG A 96 5.69 17.37 18.45
CA ARG A 96 4.86 18.56 18.67
C ARG A 96 4.93 19.57 17.52
N ILE A 97 6.08 19.69 16.86
CA ILE A 97 6.25 20.53 15.68
C ILE A 97 5.52 19.91 14.49
N LEU A 98 5.66 18.59 14.28
CA LEU A 98 4.98 17.86 13.21
C LEU A 98 3.44 17.98 13.35
N GLU A 99 2.90 17.75 14.55
CA GLU A 99 1.48 17.90 14.86
C GLU A 99 0.98 19.35 14.66
N ARG A 100 1.83 20.35 14.88
CA ARG A 100 1.47 21.75 14.59
C ARG A 100 1.41 22.01 13.09
N LEU A 101 2.38 21.50 12.32
CA LEU A 101 2.37 21.61 10.86
C LEU A 101 1.20 20.84 10.25
N GLU A 102 0.90 19.66 10.78
CA GLU A 102 -0.28 18.86 10.42
C GLU A 102 -1.55 19.71 10.58
N ARG A 103 -1.79 20.31 11.75
CA ARG A 103 -2.98 21.15 12.00
C ARG A 103 -3.11 22.35 11.06
N LEU A 104 -2.01 22.90 10.57
CA LEU A 104 -2.03 24.03 9.61
C LEU A 104 -2.37 23.57 8.18
N ARG A 105 -2.08 22.32 7.86
CA ARG A 105 -2.28 21.74 6.53
C ARG A 105 -3.64 21.07 6.40
N LEU A 106 -4.11 20.42 7.47
CA LEU A 106 -5.34 19.63 7.46
C LEU A 106 -6.59 20.52 7.38
N ALA A 107 -7.58 20.02 6.66
CA ALA A 107 -8.92 20.57 6.68
C ALA A 107 -9.56 20.36 8.07
N PRO A 108 -10.48 21.25 8.51
CA PRO A 108 -11.11 21.14 9.84
C PRO A 108 -11.91 19.85 10.10
N TYR A 109 -12.28 19.12 9.04
CA TYR A 109 -12.98 17.83 9.12
C TYR A 109 -12.06 16.61 9.13
N ALA A 110 -10.75 16.80 8.94
CA ALA A 110 -9.77 15.72 8.92
C ALA A 110 -9.45 15.22 10.35
N THR A 111 -8.95 14.00 10.44
CA THR A 111 -8.59 13.39 11.72
C THR A 111 -7.15 13.80 12.12
N PRO A 112 -6.95 14.50 13.26
CA PRO A 112 -5.61 14.87 13.71
C PRO A 112 -4.88 13.69 14.36
N SER A 113 -3.55 13.62 14.21
CA SER A 113 -2.73 12.60 14.90
C SER A 113 -2.49 12.93 16.38
N ALA A 114 -2.51 14.23 16.71
CA ALA A 114 -2.26 14.70 18.07
C ALA A 114 -3.30 14.15 19.05
N GLY A 115 -2.84 13.36 20.03
CA GLY A 115 -3.71 12.79 21.07
C GLY A 115 -4.56 11.60 20.61
N ALA A 116 -4.24 10.99 19.47
CA ALA A 116 -4.89 9.76 19.03
C ALA A 116 -4.75 8.65 20.10
N PRO A 117 -5.86 8.12 20.65
CA PRO A 117 -5.80 7.15 21.74
C PRO A 117 -5.33 5.77 21.26
N ARG A 118 -4.78 4.98 22.18
CA ARG A 118 -4.37 3.58 22.01
C ARG A 118 -4.96 2.74 23.13
N GLU A 119 -5.11 1.43 22.91
CA GLU A 119 -5.62 0.51 23.94
C GLU A 119 -4.62 0.35 25.09
N HIS A 120 -3.34 0.17 24.76
CA HIS A 120 -2.26 0.06 25.73
C HIS A 120 -1.48 1.38 25.79
N ARG A 121 -1.31 1.90 27.01
CA ARG A 121 -0.54 3.13 27.23
C ARG A 121 0.94 2.89 26.92
N GLU A 122 1.50 3.79 26.13
CA GLU A 122 2.91 3.81 25.79
C GLU A 122 3.40 5.27 25.68
N PRO A 123 4.69 5.54 25.92
CA PRO A 123 5.24 6.87 25.70
C PRO A 123 5.04 7.31 24.25
N SER A 124 4.61 8.56 24.06
CA SER A 124 4.53 9.15 22.72
C SER A 124 5.91 9.22 22.08
N PRO A 125 6.01 9.09 20.75
CA PRO A 125 7.27 9.19 20.04
C PRO A 125 7.83 10.63 20.02
N ASP A 126 9.15 10.76 19.88
CA ASP A 126 9.85 12.05 19.94
C ASP A 126 9.87 12.80 18.60
N ILE A 127 10.02 12.08 17.48
CA ILE A 127 10.34 12.64 16.15
C ILE A 127 9.39 12.21 15.02
N ARG A 128 8.22 11.66 15.38
CA ARG A 128 7.17 11.23 14.44
C ARG A 128 5.79 11.43 15.04
N THR A 129 4.74 11.43 14.21
CA THR A 129 3.35 11.48 14.69
C THR A 129 2.87 10.11 15.16
N GLU A 130 1.71 10.05 15.83
CA GLU A 130 1.12 8.77 16.25
C GLU A 130 0.65 7.92 15.05
N PHE A 131 0.15 8.54 13.98
CA PHE A 131 -0.22 7.83 12.75
C PHE A 131 1.02 7.40 11.95
N GLU A 132 2.08 8.21 11.95
CA GLU A 132 3.35 7.79 11.38
C GLU A 132 3.93 6.58 12.12
N ARG A 133 3.78 6.55 13.45
CA ARG A 133 4.13 5.36 14.24
C ARG A 133 3.29 4.15 13.83
N ASP A 134 1.99 4.30 13.58
CA ASP A 134 1.12 3.19 13.20
C ASP A 134 1.54 2.52 11.88
N TRP A 135 1.67 3.28 10.80
CA TRP A 135 2.04 2.68 9.51
C TRP A 135 3.45 2.08 9.54
N ASN A 136 4.39 2.66 10.32
CA ASN A 136 5.70 2.05 10.56
C ASN A 136 5.57 0.67 11.24
N ARG A 137 4.71 0.52 12.25
CA ARG A 137 4.48 -0.78 12.91
C ARG A 137 3.91 -1.80 11.93
N ILE A 138 2.96 -1.38 11.10
CA ILE A 138 2.33 -2.23 10.09
C ILE A 138 3.36 -2.67 9.05
N LEU A 139 4.13 -1.75 8.48
CA LEU A 139 5.18 -2.03 7.50
C LEU A 139 6.15 -3.11 7.98
N HIS A 140 6.55 -3.02 9.25
CA HIS A 140 7.49 -3.98 9.80
C HIS A 140 6.86 -5.34 10.13
N SER A 141 5.51 -5.45 10.23
CA SER A 141 4.74 -6.64 10.66
C SER A 141 5.01 -7.91 9.83
N ARG A 142 4.80 -9.10 10.44
CA ARG A 142 5.07 -10.37 9.75
C ARG A 142 3.95 -10.60 8.73
N ALA A 143 2.72 -10.25 9.11
CA ALA A 143 1.56 -10.24 8.22
C ALA A 143 1.80 -9.38 6.97
N PHE A 144 2.32 -8.15 7.12
CA PHE A 144 2.58 -7.28 5.96
C PHE A 144 3.63 -7.88 5.01
N ARG A 145 4.72 -8.47 5.54
CA ARG A 145 5.72 -9.16 4.71
C ARG A 145 5.13 -10.36 3.96
N ARG A 146 4.16 -11.07 4.54
CA ARG A 146 3.52 -12.23 3.90
C ARG A 146 2.67 -11.84 2.70
N LEU A 147 2.25 -10.57 2.59
CA LEU A 147 1.52 -10.08 1.41
C LEU A 147 2.33 -10.22 0.11
N GLU A 148 3.67 -10.25 0.20
CA GLU A 148 4.56 -10.51 -0.95
C GLU A 148 4.32 -11.89 -1.58
N PHE A 149 3.88 -12.86 -0.79
CA PHE A 149 3.71 -14.25 -1.19
C PHE A 149 2.25 -14.71 -1.15
N LYS A 150 1.31 -13.76 -1.23
CA LYS A 150 -0.12 -14.00 -1.39
C LYS A 150 -0.58 -13.41 -2.72
N THR A 151 -1.29 -14.21 -3.51
CA THR A 151 -1.90 -13.75 -4.76
C THR A 151 -3.11 -12.87 -4.48
N GLN A 152 -3.38 -11.94 -5.41
CA GLN A 152 -4.57 -11.09 -5.35
C GLN A 152 -5.77 -11.83 -5.99
N VAL A 153 -5.82 -11.89 -7.32
CA VAL A 153 -6.93 -12.50 -8.09
C VAL A 153 -6.50 -13.78 -8.81
N LEU A 154 -5.38 -13.75 -9.52
CA LEU A 154 -4.87 -14.92 -10.24
C LEU A 154 -4.02 -15.80 -9.30
N PRO A 155 -4.41 -17.07 -9.07
CA PRO A 155 -3.57 -17.99 -8.32
C PRO A 155 -2.26 -18.26 -9.06
N PHE A 156 -1.21 -18.60 -8.29
CA PHE A 156 0.12 -18.87 -8.83
C PHE A 156 0.06 -19.94 -9.95
N GLY A 157 0.71 -19.65 -11.09
CA GLY A 157 0.77 -20.56 -12.24
C GLY A 157 -0.37 -20.44 -13.26
N VAL A 158 -1.20 -19.40 -13.19
CA VAL A 158 -2.13 -19.02 -14.29
C VAL A 158 -1.65 -17.74 -14.96
N GLY A 159 -1.26 -17.81 -16.23
CA GLY A 159 -0.89 -16.65 -17.02
C GLY A 159 0.62 -16.37 -17.01
N SER A 160 1.00 -15.10 -16.81
CA SER A 160 2.38 -14.61 -16.90
C SER A 160 3.13 -14.73 -15.56
N ASP A 161 4.46 -14.61 -15.59
CA ASP A 161 5.29 -14.48 -14.37
C ASP A 161 5.11 -13.11 -13.65
N PHE A 162 4.23 -12.25 -14.16
CA PHE A 162 3.94 -10.90 -13.68
C PHE A 162 2.66 -10.79 -12.85
N VAL A 163 2.15 -11.90 -12.31
CA VAL A 163 0.95 -11.85 -11.43
C VAL A 163 1.26 -10.98 -10.20
N ARG A 164 0.50 -9.88 -10.05
CA ARG A 164 0.60 -8.99 -8.90
C ARG A 164 0.25 -9.72 -7.60
N ASN A 165 1.02 -9.43 -6.56
CA ASN A 165 0.74 -9.91 -5.21
C ASN A 165 -0.02 -8.86 -4.41
N ARG A 166 -0.50 -9.25 -3.22
CA ARG A 166 -1.23 -8.34 -2.32
C ARG A 166 -0.38 -7.15 -1.87
N LEU A 167 0.95 -7.33 -1.80
CA LEU A 167 1.87 -6.26 -1.42
C LEU A 167 1.88 -5.14 -2.47
N THR A 168 2.04 -5.47 -3.76
CA THR A 168 2.00 -4.47 -4.83
C THR A 168 0.64 -3.78 -4.91
N HIS A 169 -0.44 -4.54 -4.74
CA HIS A 169 -1.79 -3.98 -4.61
C HIS A 169 -1.91 -2.97 -3.47
N THR A 170 -1.46 -3.34 -2.27
CA THR A 170 -1.48 -2.47 -1.10
C THR A 170 -0.65 -1.19 -1.32
N LEU A 171 0.50 -1.27 -1.97
CA LEU A 171 1.36 -0.11 -2.27
C LEU A 171 0.72 0.84 -3.29
N GLU A 172 0.04 0.31 -4.30
CA GLU A 172 -0.68 1.11 -5.30
C GLU A 172 -1.92 1.77 -4.68
N ALA A 173 -2.72 1.03 -3.92
CA ALA A 173 -3.84 1.57 -3.14
C ALA A 173 -3.36 2.66 -2.18
N MET A 174 -2.21 2.48 -1.51
CA MET A 174 -1.62 3.48 -0.62
C MET A 174 -1.30 4.77 -1.39
N GLN A 175 -0.67 4.66 -2.56
CA GLN A 175 -0.34 5.82 -3.40
C GLN A 175 -1.60 6.58 -3.85
N ILE A 176 -2.64 5.85 -4.28
CA ILE A 176 -3.94 6.40 -4.67
C ILE A 176 -4.58 7.13 -3.49
N GLY A 177 -4.65 6.48 -2.33
CA GLY A 177 -5.25 7.02 -1.12
C GLY A 177 -4.57 8.30 -0.64
N ILE A 178 -3.24 8.34 -0.65
CA ILE A 178 -2.46 9.54 -0.34
C ILE A 178 -2.80 10.69 -1.32
N GLY A 179 -2.94 10.38 -2.61
CA GLY A 179 -3.33 11.37 -3.62
C GLY A 179 -4.70 11.99 -3.36
N ILE A 180 -5.70 11.15 -3.06
CA ILE A 180 -7.07 11.59 -2.73
C ILE A 180 -7.08 12.39 -1.42
N ALA A 181 -6.42 11.87 -0.38
CA ALA A 181 -6.33 12.51 0.93
C ALA A 181 -5.74 13.91 0.83
N ARG A 182 -4.63 14.05 0.10
CA ARG A 182 -3.96 15.33 -0.12
C ARG A 182 -4.86 16.33 -0.83
N ALA A 183 -5.57 15.90 -1.87
CA ALA A 183 -6.47 16.76 -2.62
C ALA A 183 -7.67 17.26 -1.78
N LEU A 184 -8.10 16.48 -0.78
CA LEU A 184 -9.21 16.81 0.12
C LEU A 184 -8.76 17.43 1.46
N GLY A 185 -7.45 17.61 1.68
CA GLY A 185 -6.91 18.15 2.94
C GLY A 185 -7.02 17.19 4.13
N LEU A 186 -7.00 15.88 3.88
CA LEU A 186 -7.13 14.82 4.89
C LEU A 186 -5.76 14.34 5.41
N ASN A 187 -5.79 13.52 6.47
CA ASN A 187 -4.56 12.99 7.05
C ASN A 187 -3.97 11.83 6.24
N GLU A 188 -2.89 12.12 5.51
CA GLU A 188 -2.18 11.15 4.66
C GLU A 188 -1.62 9.96 5.47
N ASP A 189 -1.08 10.19 6.66
CA ASP A 189 -0.48 9.11 7.49
C ASP A 189 -1.55 8.14 8.00
N LEU A 190 -2.76 8.65 8.33
CA LEU A 190 -3.87 7.80 8.74
C LEU A 190 -4.39 6.96 7.57
N VAL A 191 -4.58 7.57 6.39
CA VAL A 191 -4.96 6.82 5.18
C VAL A 191 -3.93 5.76 4.86
N MET A 192 -2.64 6.10 4.91
CA MET A 192 -1.55 5.16 4.72
C MET A 192 -1.63 3.99 5.71
N ALA A 193 -1.79 4.26 7.01
CA ALA A 193 -1.88 3.22 8.02
C ALA A 193 -3.07 2.27 7.78
N ILE A 194 -4.25 2.81 7.43
CA ILE A 194 -5.45 1.99 7.16
C ILE A 194 -5.25 1.14 5.91
N VAL A 195 -4.80 1.75 4.80
CA VAL A 195 -4.57 1.03 3.54
C VAL A 195 -3.45 0.00 3.70
N MET A 196 -2.39 0.25 4.46
CA MET A 196 -1.36 -0.77 4.67
C MET A 196 -1.85 -1.97 5.48
N ALA A 197 -2.94 -1.82 6.23
CA ALA A 197 -3.45 -2.84 7.13
C ALA A 197 -4.72 -3.56 6.64
N HIS A 198 -5.43 -3.02 5.64
CA HIS A 198 -6.71 -3.57 5.17
C HIS A 198 -6.60 -5.06 4.76
N ASP A 199 -5.54 -5.38 4.04
CA ASP A 199 -5.35 -6.67 3.38
C ASP A 199 -4.59 -7.72 4.22
N LEU A 200 -4.18 -7.38 5.45
CA LEU A 200 -3.33 -8.27 6.28
C LEU A 200 -3.98 -9.63 6.57
N GLY A 201 -5.30 -9.64 6.68
CA GLY A 201 -6.12 -10.76 7.12
C GLY A 201 -6.55 -11.71 6.02
N HIS A 202 -6.25 -11.44 4.75
CA HIS A 202 -6.62 -12.35 3.67
C HIS A 202 -5.97 -13.72 3.83
N THR A 203 -6.72 -14.76 3.53
CA THR A 203 -6.20 -16.12 3.45
C THR A 203 -5.27 -16.30 2.25
N PRO A 204 -4.51 -17.41 2.18
CA PRO A 204 -3.97 -17.87 0.90
C PRO A 204 -5.06 -17.97 -0.17
N PHE A 205 -4.68 -17.77 -1.44
CA PHE A 205 -5.58 -17.88 -2.61
C PHE A 205 -6.75 -16.87 -2.66
N GLY A 206 -6.61 -15.73 -1.98
CA GLY A 206 -7.54 -14.60 -2.07
C GLY A 206 -8.97 -14.92 -1.62
N HIS A 207 -9.96 -14.30 -2.26
CA HIS A 207 -11.37 -14.33 -1.80
C HIS A 207 -11.94 -15.76 -1.79
N LYS A 208 -11.46 -16.63 -2.69
CA LYS A 208 -11.91 -18.03 -2.73
C LYS A 208 -11.36 -18.85 -1.57
N GLY A 209 -10.13 -18.58 -1.13
CA GLY A 209 -9.61 -19.16 0.10
C GLY A 209 -10.40 -18.70 1.33
N GLU A 210 -10.82 -17.43 1.35
CA GLU A 210 -11.62 -16.87 2.42
C GLU A 210 -13.01 -17.51 2.48
N GLU A 211 -13.72 -17.58 1.35
CA GLU A 211 -15.03 -18.23 1.24
C GLU A 211 -14.98 -19.67 1.77
N GLU A 212 -13.95 -20.42 1.41
CA GLU A 212 -13.80 -21.80 1.87
C GLU A 212 -13.43 -21.88 3.36
N LEU A 213 -12.50 -21.05 3.83
CA LEU A 213 -12.14 -21.03 5.26
C LEU A 213 -13.33 -20.60 6.12
N ALA A 214 -14.16 -19.68 5.64
CA ALA A 214 -15.40 -19.27 6.30
C ALA A 214 -16.41 -20.42 6.37
N ARG A 215 -16.58 -21.21 5.30
CA ARG A 215 -17.42 -22.42 5.33
C ARG A 215 -16.91 -23.46 6.32
N CYS A 216 -15.59 -23.65 6.40
CA CYS A 216 -14.98 -24.64 7.28
C CYS A 216 -15.03 -24.22 8.77
N SER A 217 -14.76 -22.94 9.05
CA SER A 217 -14.66 -22.41 10.42
C SER A 217 -15.98 -21.86 10.98
N GLY A 218 -16.89 -21.40 10.11
CA GLY A 218 -18.23 -20.89 10.41
C GLY A 218 -18.39 -19.38 10.21
N ASP A 219 -17.35 -18.58 10.45
CA ASP A 219 -17.46 -17.12 10.61
C ASP A 219 -16.19 -16.34 10.22
N PHE A 220 -15.33 -16.91 9.37
CA PHE A 220 -14.11 -16.23 8.95
C PHE A 220 -14.43 -15.05 8.01
N ASN A 221 -13.77 -13.91 8.25
CA ASN A 221 -13.85 -12.71 7.43
C ASN A 221 -12.47 -12.03 7.48
N HIS A 222 -11.91 -11.68 6.33
CA HIS A 222 -10.55 -11.14 6.26
C HIS A 222 -10.43 -9.79 6.96
N ASN A 223 -11.43 -8.92 6.91
CA ASN A 223 -11.41 -7.61 7.58
C ASN A 223 -11.36 -7.74 9.10
N ALA A 224 -12.21 -8.61 9.65
CA ALA A 224 -12.15 -8.97 11.07
C ALA A 224 -10.80 -9.63 11.41
N HIS A 225 -10.22 -10.42 10.51
CA HIS A 225 -8.94 -11.05 10.70
C HIS A 225 -7.76 -10.05 10.63
N SER A 226 -7.80 -9.03 9.76
CA SER A 226 -6.83 -7.93 9.71
C SER A 226 -6.78 -7.20 11.05
N LEU A 227 -7.95 -6.87 11.60
CA LEU A 227 -8.07 -6.25 12.92
C LEU A 227 -7.52 -7.16 14.02
N ARG A 228 -7.85 -8.46 13.97
CA ARG A 228 -7.34 -9.48 14.88
C ARG A 228 -5.82 -9.61 14.81
N ILE A 229 -5.21 -9.52 13.63
CA ILE A 229 -3.75 -9.56 13.47
C ILE A 229 -3.09 -8.41 14.22
N VAL A 230 -3.56 -7.18 13.97
CA VAL A 230 -2.93 -5.97 14.51
C VAL A 230 -3.27 -5.73 15.98
N ARG A 231 -4.35 -6.29 16.52
CA ARG A 231 -4.70 -6.19 17.95
C ARG A 231 -4.22 -7.38 18.77
N GLU A 232 -4.24 -8.58 18.21
CA GLU A 232 -4.13 -9.81 19.00
C GLU A 232 -3.06 -10.80 18.55
N LEU A 233 -2.74 -10.95 17.25
CA LEU A 233 -1.89 -12.06 16.79
C LEU A 233 -0.41 -11.69 16.64
N GLU A 234 -0.10 -10.47 16.21
CA GLU A 234 1.30 -10.02 16.17
C GLU A 234 1.90 -10.00 17.58
N ARG A 235 3.19 -10.37 17.68
CA ARG A 235 3.92 -10.46 18.95
C ARG A 235 5.29 -9.83 18.75
N ARG A 236 5.35 -8.50 18.87
CA ARG A 236 6.57 -7.70 18.59
C ARG A 236 7.03 -6.80 19.71
N TYR A 237 6.13 -6.49 20.63
CA TYR A 237 6.37 -5.55 21.71
C TYR A 237 6.20 -6.27 23.04
N PRO A 238 7.08 -5.99 24.02
CA PRO A 238 6.88 -6.50 25.37
C PRO A 238 5.67 -5.80 26.01
N GLY A 239 4.86 -6.56 26.74
CA GLY A 239 3.80 -6.01 27.59
C GLY A 239 2.40 -5.91 26.99
N PHE A 240 2.22 -6.12 25.68
CA PHE A 240 0.89 -6.18 25.06
C PHE A 240 0.85 -7.05 23.80
N PRO A 241 -0.32 -7.62 23.47
CA PRO A 241 -0.53 -8.28 22.20
C PRO A 241 -0.68 -7.30 21.02
N GLY A 242 -0.44 -7.77 19.80
CA GLY A 242 -0.62 -7.00 18.58
C GLY A 242 0.45 -5.93 18.36
N LEU A 243 0.06 -4.89 17.62
CA LEU A 243 0.86 -3.73 17.26
C LEU A 243 0.45 -2.48 18.07
N ASN A 244 -0.60 -2.56 18.90
CA ASN A 244 -1.13 -1.44 19.70
C ASN A 244 -1.30 -0.17 18.86
N LEU A 245 -1.99 -0.27 17.71
CA LEU A 245 -2.25 0.86 16.82
C LEU A 245 -3.22 1.87 17.47
N THR A 246 -3.31 3.08 16.93
CA THR A 246 -4.27 4.07 17.43
C THR A 246 -5.71 3.65 17.11
N LEU A 247 -6.68 4.06 17.95
CA LEU A 247 -8.09 3.72 17.73
C LEU A 247 -8.64 4.22 16.39
N PRO A 248 -8.29 5.42 15.86
CA PRO A 248 -8.70 5.83 14.52
C PRO A 248 -8.19 4.90 13.41
N THR A 249 -6.97 4.36 13.55
CA THR A 249 -6.42 3.37 12.61
C THR A 249 -7.19 2.05 12.72
N LEU A 250 -7.41 1.56 13.93
CA LEU A 250 -8.18 0.32 14.17
C LEU A 250 -9.62 0.42 13.65
N GLU A 251 -10.26 1.56 13.89
CA GLU A 251 -11.60 1.85 13.36
C GLU A 251 -11.59 1.90 11.83
N GLY A 252 -10.58 2.53 11.23
CA GLY A 252 -10.44 2.55 9.78
C GLY A 252 -10.28 1.16 9.19
N ILE A 253 -9.53 0.28 9.85
CA ILE A 253 -9.40 -1.13 9.46
C ILE A 253 -10.71 -1.89 9.64
N GLU A 254 -11.50 -1.63 10.69
CA GLU A 254 -12.79 -2.32 10.89
C GLU A 254 -13.87 -1.84 9.90
N LYS A 255 -13.96 -0.53 9.67
CA LYS A 255 -15.04 0.11 8.91
C LYS A 255 -14.72 0.35 7.44
N HIS A 256 -13.52 0.03 6.96
CA HIS A 256 -13.31 0.02 5.52
C HIS A 256 -14.23 -1.02 4.90
N ASN A 257 -14.84 -0.65 3.79
CA ASN A 257 -15.76 -1.51 3.07
C ASN A 257 -15.57 -1.22 1.59
N THR A 258 -15.35 -2.26 0.80
CA THR A 258 -15.41 -2.19 -0.66
C THR A 258 -16.71 -2.79 -1.17
N ASP A 259 -16.97 -2.65 -2.48
CA ASP A 259 -18.11 -3.29 -3.14
C ASP A 259 -18.06 -4.83 -3.11
N TYR A 260 -16.90 -5.41 -2.74
CA TYR A 260 -16.64 -6.85 -2.75
C TYR A 260 -16.64 -7.49 -1.37
N ASP A 261 -16.62 -6.67 -0.31
CA ASP A 261 -16.54 -7.15 1.05
C ASP A 261 -17.93 -7.27 1.65
N THR A 262 -18.08 -8.26 2.52
CA THR A 262 -19.13 -8.17 3.54
C THR A 262 -18.52 -7.32 4.66
N PRO A 263 -19.09 -6.14 5.00
CA PRO A 263 -18.58 -5.35 6.09
C PRO A 263 -18.54 -6.23 7.33
N GLY A 264 -17.39 -6.27 8.02
CA GLY A 264 -17.30 -6.90 9.31
C GLY A 264 -18.39 -6.35 10.22
N SER A 265 -18.84 -7.14 11.19
CA SER A 265 -19.69 -6.61 12.24
C SER A 265 -18.87 -5.50 12.92
N ALA A 266 -19.18 -4.23 12.65
CA ALA A 266 -18.49 -3.07 13.23
C ALA A 266 -18.83 -2.96 14.74
N GLU A 267 -18.62 -4.05 15.46
CA GLU A 267 -19.02 -4.28 16.84
C GLU A 267 -18.21 -3.39 17.76
N PHE A 268 -16.94 -3.13 17.43
CA PHE A 268 -16.07 -2.32 18.26
C PHE A 268 -16.34 -0.83 18.11
N PHE A 269 -16.73 -0.38 16.92
CA PHE A 269 -16.96 1.04 16.63
C PHE A 269 -18.39 1.34 16.10
N ALA A 270 -19.42 0.72 16.68
CA ALA A 270 -20.81 0.90 16.24
C ALA A 270 -21.35 2.34 16.41
N GLY A 271 -22.29 2.73 15.53
CA GLY A 271 -23.15 3.90 15.74
C GLY A 271 -22.72 5.22 15.07
N GLU A 272 -21.48 5.32 14.60
CA GLU A 272 -20.97 6.50 13.87
C GLU A 272 -20.41 6.16 12.49
N SER A 273 -20.52 7.10 11.56
CA SER A 273 -19.89 6.98 10.24
C SER A 273 -18.36 6.95 10.34
N PRO A 274 -17.67 6.22 9.46
CA PRO A 274 -16.21 6.20 9.39
C PRO A 274 -15.66 7.61 9.08
N THR A 275 -14.42 7.85 9.51
CA THR A 275 -13.68 9.07 9.13
C THR A 275 -13.57 9.20 7.62
N LEU A 276 -13.33 10.41 7.12
CA LEU A 276 -13.07 10.59 5.69
C LEU A 276 -11.81 9.83 5.26
N GLU A 277 -10.80 9.73 6.13
CA GLU A 277 -9.60 8.92 5.87
C GLU A 277 -9.92 7.44 5.67
N ALA A 278 -10.79 6.85 6.50
CA ALA A 278 -11.23 5.47 6.33
C ALA A 278 -12.07 5.27 5.06
N GLN A 279 -12.93 6.23 4.70
CA GLN A 279 -13.68 6.19 3.43
C GLN A 279 -12.74 6.33 2.22
N VAL A 280 -11.70 7.16 2.31
CA VAL A 280 -10.65 7.25 1.27
C VAL A 280 -9.91 5.93 1.14
N ALA A 281 -9.59 5.25 2.24
CA ALA A 281 -8.91 3.95 2.19
C ALA A 281 -9.72 2.91 1.39
N GLY A 282 -11.02 2.75 1.68
CA GLY A 282 -11.88 1.83 0.94
C GLY A 282 -12.06 2.21 -0.54
N MET A 283 -12.11 3.51 -0.84
CA MET A 283 -12.16 3.98 -2.23
C MET A 283 -10.83 3.75 -2.97
N ALA A 284 -9.70 3.94 -2.29
CA ALA A 284 -8.38 3.73 -2.87
C ALA A 284 -8.14 2.26 -3.21
N ASP A 285 -8.55 1.35 -2.33
CA ASP A 285 -8.59 -0.08 -2.58
C ASP A 285 -9.48 -0.40 -3.80
N THR A 286 -10.72 0.10 -3.82
CA THR A 286 -11.65 -0.08 -4.96
C THR A 286 -11.01 0.36 -6.29
N ILE A 287 -10.34 1.52 -6.33
CA ILE A 287 -9.66 2.01 -7.55
C ILE A 287 -8.49 1.10 -7.94
N ALA A 288 -7.65 0.72 -6.97
CA ALA A 288 -6.50 -0.15 -7.20
C ALA A 288 -6.96 -1.50 -7.74
N TYR A 289 -7.94 -2.13 -7.09
CA TYR A 289 -8.54 -3.40 -7.52
C TYR A 289 -9.04 -3.33 -8.96
N ARG A 290 -9.84 -2.31 -9.29
CA ARG A 290 -10.39 -2.12 -10.64
C ARG A 290 -9.31 -1.94 -11.70
N ALA A 291 -8.27 -1.16 -11.39
CA ALA A 291 -7.17 -0.97 -12.31
C ALA A 291 -6.41 -2.28 -12.55
N HIS A 292 -6.14 -3.02 -11.48
CA HIS A 292 -5.37 -4.26 -11.54
C HIS A 292 -6.10 -5.35 -12.30
N ASP A 293 -7.41 -5.51 -12.09
CA ASP A 293 -8.20 -6.49 -12.82
C ASP A 293 -8.18 -6.29 -14.33
N ILE A 294 -8.17 -5.02 -14.77
CA ILE A 294 -8.04 -4.69 -16.19
C ILE A 294 -6.66 -5.14 -16.70
N GLU A 295 -5.61 -4.87 -15.92
CA GLU A 295 -4.24 -5.26 -16.24
C GLU A 295 -4.06 -6.78 -16.27
N ASP A 296 -4.42 -7.47 -15.20
CA ASP A 296 -4.33 -8.92 -15.09
C ASP A 296 -5.15 -9.62 -16.18
N ALA A 297 -6.35 -9.15 -16.49
CA ALA A 297 -7.18 -9.73 -17.55
C ALA A 297 -6.52 -9.63 -18.94
N ILE A 298 -5.81 -8.53 -19.21
CA ILE A 298 -5.16 -8.29 -20.51
C ILE A 298 -3.79 -8.97 -20.57
N GLU A 299 -2.94 -8.79 -19.55
CA GLU A 299 -1.57 -9.32 -19.52
C GLU A 299 -1.52 -10.84 -19.38
N SER A 300 -2.50 -11.46 -18.70
CA SER A 300 -2.63 -12.92 -18.67
C SER A 300 -3.04 -13.52 -20.03
N GLY A 301 -3.50 -12.67 -20.96
CA GLY A 301 -4.04 -13.10 -22.25
C GLY A 301 -5.43 -13.76 -22.16
N ILE A 302 -6.07 -13.78 -20.99
CA ILE A 302 -7.42 -14.34 -20.80
C ILE A 302 -8.44 -13.51 -21.55
N VAL A 303 -8.35 -12.18 -21.45
CA VAL A 303 -9.26 -11.24 -22.13
C VAL A 303 -8.46 -10.38 -23.12
N PRO A 304 -8.62 -10.59 -24.44
CA PRO A 304 -7.96 -9.74 -25.42
C PRO A 304 -8.39 -8.27 -25.28
N ALA A 305 -7.44 -7.32 -25.33
CA ALA A 305 -7.73 -5.88 -25.17
C ALA A 305 -8.84 -5.34 -26.11
N ARG A 306 -9.01 -5.92 -27.30
CA ARG A 306 -10.12 -5.58 -28.22
C ARG A 306 -11.51 -5.81 -27.62
N ARG A 307 -11.66 -6.74 -26.67
CA ARG A 307 -12.94 -7.01 -25.99
C ARG A 307 -13.34 -5.84 -25.09
N PHE A 308 -12.37 -5.18 -24.46
CA PHE A 308 -12.60 -4.00 -23.63
C PHE A 308 -13.14 -2.80 -24.42
N GLU A 309 -13.00 -2.76 -25.76
CA GLU A 309 -13.60 -1.70 -26.59
C GLU A 309 -15.14 -1.64 -26.49
N ARG A 310 -15.78 -2.69 -25.99
CA ARG A 310 -17.22 -2.72 -25.73
C ARG A 310 -17.60 -2.01 -24.42
N VAL A 311 -16.66 -1.88 -23.50
CA VAL A 311 -16.88 -1.29 -22.16
C VAL A 311 -16.84 0.24 -22.26
N PRO A 312 -17.90 0.97 -21.84
CA PRO A 312 -17.92 2.42 -21.96
C PRO A 312 -16.82 3.12 -21.18
N PHE A 313 -16.49 2.65 -19.96
CA PHE A 313 -15.36 3.17 -19.19
C PHE A 313 -14.07 3.16 -20.00
N TRP A 314 -13.74 2.02 -20.59
CA TRP A 314 -12.55 1.84 -21.41
C TRP A 314 -12.54 2.78 -22.62
N ARG A 315 -13.63 2.87 -23.37
CA ARG A 315 -13.74 3.79 -24.52
C ARG A 315 -13.55 5.24 -24.12
N GLU A 316 -14.04 5.65 -22.96
CA GLU A 316 -13.85 7.00 -22.45
C GLU A 316 -12.39 7.25 -22.05
N THR A 317 -11.76 6.30 -21.37
CA THR A 317 -10.34 6.35 -21.01
C THR A 317 -9.45 6.49 -22.25
N LEU A 318 -9.73 5.75 -23.33
CA LEU A 318 -8.96 5.82 -24.58
C LEU A 318 -8.96 7.22 -25.23
N LYS A 319 -9.92 8.09 -24.93
CA LYS A 319 -9.95 9.47 -25.46
C LYS A 319 -8.84 10.35 -24.86
N GLU A 320 -8.32 9.99 -23.69
CA GLU A 320 -7.26 10.71 -22.98
C GLU A 320 -5.86 10.18 -23.31
N VAL A 321 -5.79 9.05 -24.00
CA VAL A 321 -4.53 8.37 -24.33
C VAL A 321 -4.01 8.90 -25.68
N PRO A 322 -2.72 9.28 -25.79
CA PRO A 322 -2.14 9.69 -27.06
C PRO A 322 -2.29 8.62 -28.15
N ARG A 323 -2.48 9.04 -29.39
CA ARG A 323 -2.51 8.10 -30.54
C ARG A 323 -1.13 7.49 -30.72
N MET A 324 -1.03 6.18 -30.48
CA MET A 324 0.20 5.41 -30.63
C MET A 324 -0.11 3.93 -30.93
N GLU A 325 0.90 3.20 -31.36
CA GLU A 325 0.79 1.76 -31.61
C GLU A 325 0.53 0.98 -30.32
N ARG A 326 -0.31 -0.06 -30.42
CA ARG A 326 -0.60 -0.97 -29.32
C ARG A 326 0.68 -1.72 -28.93
N SER A 327 1.19 -1.39 -27.75
CA SER A 327 2.43 -1.89 -27.15
C SER A 327 2.28 -1.88 -25.63
N GLY A 328 3.28 -2.39 -24.91
CA GLY A 328 3.32 -2.28 -23.45
C GLY A 328 3.26 -0.82 -22.97
N VAL A 329 3.91 0.11 -23.70
CA VAL A 329 3.85 1.55 -23.38
C VAL A 329 2.45 2.10 -23.57
N TRP A 330 1.75 1.73 -24.65
CA TRP A 330 0.36 2.12 -24.84
C TRP A 330 -0.51 1.65 -23.68
N PHE A 331 -0.34 0.39 -23.27
CA PHE A 331 -1.12 -0.17 -22.17
C PHE A 331 -0.87 0.59 -20.85
N ALA A 332 0.39 0.86 -20.52
CA ALA A 332 0.74 1.68 -19.35
C ALA A 332 0.09 3.08 -19.39
N GLN A 333 -0.04 3.71 -20.58
CA GLN A 333 -0.76 4.98 -20.70
C GLN A 333 -2.27 4.84 -20.48
N VAL A 334 -2.88 3.73 -20.94
CA VAL A 334 -4.29 3.45 -20.69
C VAL A 334 -4.55 3.24 -19.21
N SER A 335 -3.73 2.43 -18.53
CA SER A 335 -3.81 2.21 -17.09
C SER A 335 -3.68 3.51 -16.29
N ARG A 336 -2.65 4.30 -16.60
CA ARG A 336 -2.45 5.62 -15.96
C ARG A 336 -3.66 6.52 -16.16
N ALA A 337 -4.23 6.57 -17.36
CA ALA A 337 -5.42 7.36 -17.65
C ALA A 337 -6.65 6.84 -16.90
N ALA A 338 -6.86 5.53 -16.83
CA ALA A 338 -7.96 4.91 -16.09
C ALA A 338 -7.92 5.29 -14.60
N ILE A 339 -6.76 5.12 -13.95
CA ILE A 339 -6.55 5.49 -12.54
C ILE A 339 -6.76 7.00 -12.35
N SER A 340 -6.14 7.82 -13.19
CA SER A 340 -6.24 9.28 -13.10
C SER A 340 -7.68 9.77 -13.24
N ARG A 341 -8.45 9.16 -14.14
CA ARG A 341 -9.88 9.46 -14.36
C ARG A 341 -10.72 9.11 -13.14
N MET A 342 -10.51 7.94 -12.54
CA MET A 342 -11.21 7.52 -11.32
C MET A 342 -10.88 8.42 -10.13
N ILE A 343 -9.59 8.72 -9.89
CA ILE A 343 -9.16 9.62 -8.80
C ILE A 343 -9.76 11.01 -8.97
N THR A 344 -9.69 11.57 -10.19
CA THR A 344 -10.21 12.92 -10.46
C THR A 344 -11.72 12.99 -10.22
N ASP A 345 -12.46 11.96 -10.63
CA ASP A 345 -13.90 11.88 -10.40
C ASP A 345 -14.23 11.81 -8.90
N VAL A 346 -13.60 10.90 -8.16
CA VAL A 346 -13.80 10.75 -6.70
C VAL A 346 -13.50 12.05 -5.98
N VAL A 347 -12.36 12.70 -6.25
CA VAL A 347 -11.99 13.95 -5.57
C VAL A 347 -13.04 15.03 -5.82
N ARG A 348 -13.51 15.20 -7.07
CA ARG A 348 -14.53 16.20 -7.41
C ARG A 348 -15.88 15.88 -6.80
N ALA A 349 -16.33 14.62 -6.88
CA ALA A 349 -17.59 14.17 -6.31
C ALA A 349 -17.58 14.30 -4.78
N SER A 350 -16.47 13.97 -4.13
CA SER A 350 -16.30 14.06 -2.69
C SER A 350 -16.28 15.51 -2.22
N ALA A 351 -15.55 16.40 -2.90
CA ALA A 351 -15.56 17.84 -2.58
C ALA A 351 -16.97 18.44 -2.71
N ALA A 352 -17.73 18.03 -3.75
CA ALA A 352 -19.12 18.43 -3.91
C ALA A 352 -20.02 17.87 -2.80
N ALA A 353 -19.82 16.61 -2.38
CA ALA A 353 -20.57 15.98 -1.30
C ALA A 353 -20.31 16.65 0.07
N ILE A 354 -19.04 16.90 0.41
CA ILE A 354 -18.61 17.63 1.61
C ILE A 354 -19.27 19.01 1.67
N THR A 355 -19.28 19.73 0.55
CA THR A 355 -19.94 21.05 0.45
C THR A 355 -21.45 20.96 0.59
N ARG A 356 -22.09 20.04 -0.14
CA ARG A 356 -23.55 19.82 -0.14
C ARG A 356 -24.07 19.47 1.26
N HIS A 357 -23.36 18.61 1.98
CA HIS A 357 -23.70 18.18 3.33
C HIS A 357 -23.17 19.12 4.43
N ARG A 358 -22.53 20.23 4.05
CA ARG A 358 -22.02 21.28 4.96
C ARG A 358 -21.07 20.74 6.03
N ILE A 359 -20.22 19.79 5.67
CA ILE A 359 -19.24 19.18 6.57
C ILE A 359 -18.16 20.21 6.90
N ARG A 360 -18.07 20.62 8.18
CA ARG A 360 -17.09 21.62 8.66
C ARG A 360 -16.18 21.08 9.73
N THR A 361 -16.53 19.97 10.36
CA THR A 361 -15.79 19.39 11.48
C THR A 361 -15.79 17.87 11.37
N LEU A 362 -14.86 17.22 12.07
CA LEU A 362 -14.85 15.76 12.18
C LEU A 362 -16.18 15.22 12.75
N ARG A 363 -16.81 15.96 13.67
CA ARG A 363 -18.12 15.59 14.23
C ARG A 363 -19.22 15.59 13.17
N ASP A 364 -19.17 16.48 12.18
CA ASP A 364 -20.14 16.49 11.08
C ASP A 364 -19.97 15.25 10.20
N VAL A 365 -18.72 14.83 9.94
CA VAL A 365 -18.41 13.58 9.24
C VAL A 365 -19.05 12.39 9.96
N ARG A 366 -18.81 12.26 11.28
CA ARG A 366 -19.33 11.15 12.09
C ARG A 366 -20.85 11.03 12.08
N ARG A 367 -21.55 12.16 11.96
CA ARG A 367 -23.02 12.23 11.94
C ARG A 367 -23.63 12.06 10.56
N CYS A 368 -22.85 12.25 9.51
CA CYS A 368 -23.32 12.16 8.14
C CYS A 368 -23.43 10.69 7.72
N ARG A 369 -24.67 10.19 7.58
CA ARG A 369 -24.91 8.80 7.11
C ARG A 369 -24.72 8.63 5.61
N ALA A 370 -24.72 9.70 4.84
CA ALA A 370 -24.48 9.63 3.41
C ALA A 370 -22.98 9.41 3.13
N PRO A 371 -22.62 8.63 2.11
CA PRO A 371 -21.22 8.47 1.71
C PRO A 371 -20.67 9.83 1.26
N LEU A 372 -19.54 10.23 1.84
CA LEU A 372 -18.88 11.51 1.55
C LEU A 372 -17.71 11.33 0.58
N VAL A 373 -17.07 10.15 0.58
CA VAL A 373 -16.09 9.76 -0.44
C VAL A 373 -16.71 8.69 -1.32
N ALA A 374 -17.05 9.06 -2.55
CA ALA A 374 -17.72 8.19 -3.50
C ALA A 374 -17.40 8.63 -4.93
N PHE A 375 -17.59 7.72 -5.88
CA PHE A 375 -17.67 8.07 -7.30
C PHE A 375 -18.87 8.98 -7.58
N SER A 376 -18.80 9.76 -8.64
CA SER A 376 -19.97 10.44 -9.17
C SER A 376 -21.00 9.41 -9.67
N PRO A 377 -22.32 9.73 -9.69
CA PRO A 377 -23.32 8.78 -10.19
C PRO A 377 -23.07 8.30 -11.62
N ARG A 378 -22.36 9.08 -12.44
CA ARG A 378 -21.95 8.67 -13.78
C ARG A 378 -20.82 7.66 -13.72
N MET A 379 -19.76 7.95 -12.97
CA MET A 379 -18.63 7.04 -12.86
C MET A 379 -19.04 5.72 -12.22
N GLU A 380 -19.92 5.75 -11.22
CA GLU A 380 -20.46 4.56 -10.58
C GLU A 380 -21.16 3.63 -11.59
N ARG A 381 -21.91 4.18 -12.55
CA ARG A 381 -22.48 3.37 -13.67
C ARG A 381 -21.39 2.76 -14.54
N LEU A 382 -20.39 3.56 -14.92
CA LEU A 382 -19.27 3.08 -15.73
C LEU A 382 -18.48 1.97 -15.04
N GLN A 383 -18.29 2.08 -13.72
CA GLN A 383 -17.61 1.06 -12.91
C GLN A 383 -18.45 -0.21 -12.78
N ARG A 384 -19.77 -0.12 -12.61
CA ARG A 384 -20.65 -1.30 -12.61
C ARG A 384 -20.59 -2.06 -13.94
N GLU A 385 -20.68 -1.36 -15.06
CA GLU A 385 -20.59 -2.01 -16.38
C GLU A 385 -19.22 -2.67 -16.62
N LEU A 386 -18.13 -2.07 -16.12
CA LEU A 386 -16.81 -2.67 -16.12
C LEU A 386 -16.76 -3.92 -15.21
N ALA A 387 -17.38 -3.85 -14.03
CA ALA A 387 -17.44 -4.97 -13.09
C ALA A 387 -18.16 -6.17 -13.71
N ASP A 388 -19.32 -5.94 -14.32
CA ASP A 388 -20.10 -6.98 -15.00
C ASP A 388 -19.31 -7.60 -16.15
N PHE A 389 -18.57 -6.78 -16.91
CA PHE A 389 -17.70 -7.27 -17.97
C PHE A 389 -16.57 -8.16 -17.44
N LEU A 390 -15.84 -7.70 -16.42
CA LEU A 390 -14.74 -8.45 -15.81
C LEU A 390 -15.24 -9.75 -15.19
N MET A 391 -16.39 -9.72 -14.51
CA MET A 391 -17.01 -10.93 -13.94
C MET A 391 -17.22 -12.00 -15.01
N ASN A 392 -17.84 -11.61 -16.13
CA ASN A 392 -18.20 -12.55 -17.18
C ASN A 392 -17.02 -13.03 -18.04
N GLU A 393 -16.10 -12.14 -18.42
CA GLU A 393 -15.03 -12.47 -19.37
C GLU A 393 -13.74 -12.93 -18.67
N PHE A 394 -13.48 -12.49 -17.43
CA PHE A 394 -12.24 -12.77 -16.70
C PHE A 394 -12.46 -13.75 -15.54
N TYR A 395 -13.26 -13.38 -14.54
CA TYR A 395 -13.43 -14.18 -13.31
C TYR A 395 -14.07 -15.55 -13.57
N LEU A 396 -15.06 -15.62 -14.45
CA LEU A 396 -15.73 -16.86 -14.85
C LEU A 396 -14.99 -17.63 -15.95
N SER A 397 -13.79 -17.19 -16.35
CA SER A 397 -13.00 -17.92 -17.34
C SER A 397 -12.58 -19.30 -16.81
N PRO A 398 -12.51 -20.33 -17.67
CA PRO A 398 -12.14 -21.69 -17.23
C PRO A 398 -10.78 -21.76 -16.52
N GLN A 399 -9.82 -20.91 -16.92
CA GLN A 399 -8.50 -20.82 -16.33
C GLN A 399 -8.56 -20.37 -14.87
N VAL A 400 -9.28 -19.27 -14.60
CA VAL A 400 -9.45 -18.70 -13.25
C VAL A 400 -10.24 -19.67 -12.38
N VAL A 401 -11.38 -20.18 -12.87
CA VAL A 401 -12.24 -21.11 -12.11
C VAL A 401 -11.49 -22.37 -11.68
N ARG A 402 -10.69 -22.99 -12.59
CA ARG A 402 -9.89 -24.17 -12.24
C ARG A 402 -8.85 -23.87 -11.16
N ALA A 403 -8.21 -22.70 -11.24
CA ALA A 403 -7.18 -22.32 -10.28
C ALA A 403 -7.78 -22.00 -8.91
N CYS A 404 -8.91 -21.28 -8.87
CA CYS A 404 -9.67 -21.05 -7.65
C CYS A 404 -10.09 -22.37 -6.99
N LYS A 405 -10.59 -23.33 -7.76
CA LYS A 405 -11.00 -24.65 -7.23
C LYS A 405 -9.84 -25.36 -6.52
N ARG A 406 -8.65 -25.40 -7.13
CA ARG A 406 -7.45 -25.97 -6.47
C ARG A 406 -7.13 -25.28 -5.15
N GLY A 407 -7.16 -23.95 -5.11
CA GLY A 407 -6.94 -23.20 -3.87
C GLY A 407 -7.96 -23.54 -2.78
N THR A 408 -9.25 -23.65 -3.14
CA THR A 408 -10.29 -24.05 -2.17
C THR A 408 -10.07 -25.47 -1.63
N ASP A 409 -9.62 -26.41 -2.46
CA ASP A 409 -9.37 -27.78 -2.01
C ASP A 409 -8.20 -27.84 -1.01
N ILE A 410 -7.13 -27.09 -1.28
CA ILE A 410 -6.00 -26.96 -0.35
C ILE A 410 -6.46 -26.45 1.03
N ILE A 411 -7.25 -25.37 1.06
CA ILE A 411 -7.73 -24.78 2.32
C ILE A 411 -8.63 -25.75 3.08
N ARG A 412 -9.56 -26.40 2.39
CA ARG A 412 -10.49 -27.40 2.95
C ARG A 412 -9.72 -28.55 3.61
N ASP A 413 -8.78 -29.13 2.88
CA ASP A 413 -8.01 -30.30 3.31
C ASP A 413 -7.12 -29.96 4.51
N LEU A 414 -6.37 -28.85 4.44
CA LEU A 414 -5.55 -28.37 5.55
C LEU A 414 -6.39 -28.13 6.81
N PHE A 415 -7.56 -27.51 6.68
CA PHE A 415 -8.45 -27.28 7.80
C PHE A 415 -8.95 -28.60 8.42
N SER A 416 -9.35 -29.57 7.60
CA SER A 416 -9.80 -30.89 8.08
C SER A 416 -8.67 -31.59 8.85
N VAL A 417 -7.48 -31.70 8.25
CA VAL A 417 -6.33 -32.37 8.86
C VAL A 417 -5.96 -31.76 10.21
N TYR A 418 -5.88 -30.43 10.30
CA TYR A 418 -5.48 -29.77 11.55
C TYR A 418 -6.57 -29.75 12.62
N THR A 419 -7.85 -29.79 12.24
CA THR A 419 -8.94 -29.89 13.21
C THR A 419 -9.12 -31.31 13.74
N GLU A 420 -8.95 -32.33 12.89
CA GLU A 420 -9.01 -33.74 13.28
C GLU A 420 -7.77 -34.16 14.09
N THR A 421 -6.58 -33.72 13.66
CA THR A 421 -5.30 -34.05 14.33
C THR A 421 -4.50 -32.78 14.68
N PRO A 422 -4.90 -32.01 15.73
CA PRO A 422 -4.20 -30.79 16.12
C PRO A 422 -2.71 -30.98 16.48
N ARG A 423 -2.28 -32.21 16.77
CA ARG A 423 -0.88 -32.54 17.06
C ARG A 423 0.06 -32.34 15.85
N MET A 424 -0.47 -32.21 14.64
CA MET A 424 0.30 -31.90 13.43
C MET A 424 0.67 -30.41 13.31
N LEU A 425 0.00 -29.53 14.05
CA LEU A 425 0.31 -28.09 14.06
C LEU A 425 1.64 -27.81 14.78
N PRO A 426 2.28 -26.65 14.55
CA PRO A 426 3.44 -26.24 15.34
C PRO A 426 3.17 -26.22 16.85
N ARG A 427 4.16 -26.59 17.67
CA ARG A 427 4.02 -26.71 19.14
C ARG A 427 3.42 -25.47 19.81
N LYS A 428 3.74 -24.28 19.28
CA LYS A 428 3.21 -23.00 19.73
C LYS A 428 1.69 -22.92 19.51
N VAL A 429 1.21 -23.22 18.31
CA VAL A 429 -0.22 -23.23 17.97
C VAL A 429 -0.96 -24.29 18.79
N GLN A 430 -0.35 -25.46 19.00
CA GLN A 430 -0.92 -26.47 19.89
C GLN A 430 -1.08 -25.97 21.33
N ALA A 431 -0.11 -25.19 21.84
CA ALA A 431 -0.19 -24.60 23.17
C ALA A 431 -1.32 -23.55 23.25
N GLU A 432 -1.50 -22.75 22.20
CA GLU A 432 -2.61 -21.79 22.10
C GLU A 432 -3.97 -22.51 22.11
N ILE A 433 -4.13 -23.61 21.37
CA ILE A 433 -5.35 -24.44 21.40
C ILE A 433 -5.60 -24.99 22.81
N ARG A 434 -4.57 -25.53 23.47
CA ARG A 434 -4.69 -26.03 24.85
C ARG A 434 -5.10 -24.93 25.84
N ALA A 435 -4.56 -23.73 25.69
CA ALA A 435 -4.86 -22.60 26.56
C ALA A 435 -6.27 -22.02 26.34
N ALA A 436 -6.74 -22.00 25.08
CA ALA A 436 -8.03 -21.38 24.72
C ALA A 436 -9.24 -22.32 24.88
N GLY A 437 -9.02 -23.64 24.98
CA GLY A 437 -10.07 -24.64 25.07
C GLY A 437 -10.64 -25.08 23.72
N ARG A 438 -11.49 -26.11 23.74
CA ARG A 438 -12.04 -26.76 22.53
C ARG A 438 -12.87 -25.81 21.66
N ASP A 439 -13.61 -24.89 22.28
CA ASP A 439 -14.52 -23.98 21.58
C ASP A 439 -13.78 -23.01 20.65
N ARG A 440 -12.51 -22.70 20.96
CA ARG A 440 -11.67 -21.78 20.15
C ARG A 440 -10.68 -22.50 19.25
N ALA A 441 -10.60 -23.83 19.30
CA ALA A 441 -9.64 -24.60 18.52
C ALA A 441 -9.79 -24.35 17.01
N LYS A 442 -11.03 -24.37 16.49
CA LYS A 442 -11.31 -24.10 15.08
C LYS A 442 -10.86 -22.71 14.63
N ARG A 443 -11.06 -21.70 15.48
CA ARG A 443 -10.62 -20.32 15.20
C ARG A 443 -9.10 -20.21 15.16
N ILE A 444 -8.40 -20.89 16.07
CA ILE A 444 -6.91 -20.90 16.07
C ILE A 444 -6.35 -21.63 14.85
N VAL A 445 -7.00 -22.72 14.42
CA VAL A 445 -6.64 -23.39 13.15
C VAL A 445 -6.86 -22.46 11.97
N ALA A 446 -8.00 -21.75 11.93
CA ALA A 446 -8.26 -20.75 10.91
C ALA A 446 -7.23 -19.61 10.91
N ASP A 447 -6.87 -19.09 12.09
CA ASP A 447 -5.83 -18.06 12.25
C ASP A 447 -4.48 -18.55 11.70
N TYR A 448 -4.12 -19.82 11.95
CA TYR A 448 -2.89 -20.42 11.44
C TYR A 448 -2.90 -20.55 9.90
N ILE A 449 -3.98 -21.07 9.33
CA ILE A 449 -4.14 -21.25 7.87
C ILE A 449 -4.18 -19.90 7.16
N ALA A 450 -4.95 -18.93 7.65
CA ALA A 450 -5.01 -17.59 7.09
C ALA A 450 -3.64 -16.87 7.14
N GLY A 451 -2.83 -17.21 8.15
CA GLY A 451 -1.46 -16.72 8.30
C GLY A 451 -0.45 -17.32 7.32
N MET A 452 -0.79 -18.34 6.55
CA MET A 452 0.12 -18.96 5.56
C MET A 452 0.30 -18.07 4.32
N THR A 453 1.37 -18.31 3.57
CA THR A 453 1.52 -17.80 2.19
C THR A 453 0.98 -18.85 1.21
N ASP A 454 0.72 -18.47 -0.03
CA ASP A 454 0.19 -19.41 -1.04
C ASP A 454 1.15 -20.59 -1.24
N ARG A 455 2.45 -20.31 -1.38
CA ARG A 455 3.49 -21.33 -1.55
C ARG A 455 3.60 -22.25 -0.35
N PHE A 456 3.52 -21.70 0.86
CA PHE A 456 3.58 -22.51 2.08
C PHE A 456 2.35 -23.43 2.19
N ALA A 457 1.15 -22.90 1.94
CA ALA A 457 -0.08 -23.69 1.97
C ALA A 457 -0.06 -24.83 0.94
N MET A 458 0.42 -24.57 -0.27
CA MET A 458 0.60 -25.60 -1.30
C MET A 458 1.61 -26.68 -0.88
N ALA A 459 2.76 -26.30 -0.35
CA ALA A 459 3.79 -27.25 0.08
C ALA A 459 3.32 -28.09 1.27
N GLU A 460 2.65 -27.46 2.24
CA GLU A 460 2.11 -28.13 3.42
C GLU A 460 1.01 -29.12 3.04
N HIS A 461 0.12 -28.75 2.11
CA HIS A 461 -0.90 -29.65 1.58
C HIS A 461 -0.31 -30.86 0.87
N ALA A 462 0.71 -30.66 0.00
CA ALA A 462 1.40 -31.75 -0.67
C ALA A 462 2.06 -32.72 0.32
N ASN A 463 2.67 -32.20 1.40
CA ASN A 463 3.30 -33.01 2.45
C ASN A 463 2.28 -33.84 3.24
N LEU A 464 1.11 -33.27 3.55
CA LEU A 464 0.12 -33.89 4.42
C LEU A 464 -0.87 -34.79 3.68
N CYS A 465 -1.24 -34.44 2.43
CA CYS A 465 -2.38 -35.03 1.74
C CYS A 465 -2.00 -35.85 0.50
N GLU A 466 -0.89 -35.54 -0.18
CA GLU A 466 -0.57 -36.15 -1.48
C GLU A 466 0.50 -37.25 -1.41
N GLY A 467 0.89 -37.68 -0.20
CA GLY A 467 1.86 -38.76 -0.03
C GLY A 467 3.24 -38.41 -0.59
N GLY A 468 3.85 -37.33 -0.10
CA GLY A 468 5.29 -37.06 -0.23
C GLY A 468 5.89 -37.31 -1.61
N ARG A 469 5.29 -36.78 -2.69
CA ARG A 469 6.03 -36.64 -3.95
C ARG A 469 6.95 -35.43 -3.80
N ASP A 470 8.22 -35.74 -3.65
CA ASP A 470 9.34 -34.82 -3.57
C ASP A 470 9.23 -33.71 -4.62
N MET A 471 8.73 -32.55 -4.20
CA MET A 471 8.69 -31.31 -5.01
C MET A 471 10.00 -30.51 -4.86
N GLY A 472 11.10 -31.14 -4.39
CA GLY A 472 12.41 -30.50 -4.31
C GLY A 472 12.44 -29.25 -3.41
N PHE A 473 11.48 -29.12 -2.49
CA PHE A 473 11.37 -28.00 -1.58
C PHE A 473 11.67 -28.47 -0.16
N ASP A 474 12.83 -28.09 0.36
CA ASP A 474 13.23 -28.39 1.74
C ASP A 474 12.47 -27.47 2.73
N PRO A 475 11.55 -28.01 3.55
CA PRO A 475 10.79 -27.23 4.53
C PRO A 475 11.69 -26.64 5.65
N THR A 476 12.93 -27.12 5.79
CA THR A 476 13.85 -26.65 6.85
C THR A 476 14.39 -25.25 6.59
N VAL A 477 14.32 -24.72 5.36
CA VAL A 477 14.73 -23.35 5.04
C VAL A 477 13.92 -22.32 5.85
N TRP A 478 12.66 -22.62 6.17
CA TRP A 478 11.79 -21.70 6.92
C TRP A 478 11.88 -21.84 8.45
N LYS A 479 12.46 -22.93 8.98
CA LYS A 479 12.69 -23.08 10.44
C LYS A 479 13.64 -22.01 11.00
N SER A 480 14.40 -21.32 10.14
CA SER A 480 15.28 -20.22 10.53
C SER A 480 14.58 -18.88 10.82
N LEU A 481 13.28 -18.74 10.51
CA LEU A 481 12.49 -17.53 10.77
C LEU A 481 11.57 -17.63 12.01
N GLU A 482 11.66 -18.73 12.75
CA GLU A 482 10.99 -18.94 14.04
C GLU A 482 11.87 -18.63 15.26
N GLY A 483 13.00 -17.94 15.05
CA GLY A 483 13.78 -17.29 16.13
C GLY A 483 13.12 -16.03 16.66
#